data_AF-A0A447N5U6-F1
#
_entry.id   AF-A0A447N5U6-F1
#
_cell.length_a   1.000
_cell.length_b   1.000
_cell.length_c   1.000
_cell.angle_alpha   90.00
_cell.angle_beta   90.00
_cell.angle_gamma   90.00
#
_symmetry.space_group_name_H-M   'P 1'
#
loop_
_entity.id
_entity.type
_entity.pdbx_description
1 polymer ?
#
loop_
_entity_poly.entity_id
_entity_poly.type
_entity_poly.pdbx_seq_one_letter_code
_entity_poly.pdbx_strand_id
1 'polypeptide(L)'
;MVTANYDGGGLTHEQLGAAVFDWLTFGDVAILKVRNGWGDVIALYPLPALYTRQRKTGEFVVLQQGEPVIYPPEDIIFLRQYDPQQAIYGLPDYISGIHSAMLNGEATIFRRRYYHNGGHTGGMIYCNDPNMTDEVEEEIIQKLEQSKGIGTSAPCL
;
A
#
# COMPACT_ATOMS: atom_id res chain seq x y z
N MET A 1 -6.96 11.32 16.42
CA MET A 1 -7.53 11.01 15.09
C MET A 1 -7.92 12.33 14.45
N VAL A 2 -7.69 12.54 13.16
CA VAL A 2 -7.89 13.85 12.48
C VAL A 2 -9.30 14.43 12.71
N THR A 3 -10.30 13.57 12.91
CA THR A 3 -11.70 13.95 13.13
C THR A 3 -12.09 14.15 14.60
N ALA A 4 -11.20 13.94 15.56
CA ALA A 4 -11.55 13.81 16.98
C ALA A 4 -12.23 15.04 17.59
N ASN A 5 -11.88 16.24 17.14
CA ASN A 5 -12.45 17.50 17.62
C ASN A 5 -13.48 18.08 16.64
N TYR A 6 -14.04 17.27 15.75
CA TYR A 6 -15.07 17.72 14.82
C TYR A 6 -16.45 17.67 15.48
N ASP A 7 -16.97 18.84 15.80
CA ASP A 7 -18.27 19.01 16.46
C ASP A 7 -19.43 19.16 15.46
N GLY A 8 -19.17 19.66 14.24
CA GLY A 8 -20.18 19.80 13.18
C GLY A 8 -19.77 20.78 12.07
N GLY A 9 -20.55 20.83 10.98
CA GLY A 9 -20.26 21.71 9.83
C GLY A 9 -20.76 21.20 8.47
N GLY A 10 -21.90 20.50 8.43
CA GLY A 10 -22.52 20.00 7.19
C GLY A 10 -22.15 18.56 6.80
N LEU A 11 -21.16 17.96 7.46
CA LEU A 11 -20.86 16.53 7.40
C LEU A 11 -21.16 15.90 8.77
N THR A 12 -21.53 14.62 8.77
CA THR A 12 -21.50 13.82 10.00
C THR A 12 -20.06 13.43 10.35
N HIS A 13 -19.83 13.04 11.60
CA HIS A 13 -18.49 12.60 12.04
C HIS A 13 -17.97 11.40 11.22
N GLU A 14 -18.86 10.46 10.88
CA GLU A 14 -18.53 9.30 10.04
C GLU A 14 -18.16 9.71 8.62
N GLN A 15 -18.95 10.59 8.00
CA GLN A 15 -18.68 11.12 6.66
C GLN A 15 -17.37 11.88 6.60
N LEU A 16 -17.06 12.69 7.63
CA LEU A 16 -15.76 13.34 7.70
C LEU A 16 -14.63 12.31 7.82
N GLY A 17 -14.83 11.26 8.63
CA GLY A 17 -13.89 10.15 8.74
C GLY A 17 -13.61 9.48 7.39
N ALA A 18 -14.67 9.19 6.62
CA ALA A 18 -14.56 8.64 5.27
C ALA A 18 -13.83 9.61 4.32
N ALA A 19 -14.16 10.91 4.37
CA ALA A 19 -13.51 11.92 3.53
C ALA A 19 -12.01 12.04 3.81
N VAL A 20 -11.62 12.05 5.09
CA VAL A 20 -10.22 12.08 5.50
C VAL A 20 -9.51 10.80 5.10
N PHE A 21 -10.15 9.64 5.25
CA PHE A 21 -9.59 8.37 4.84
C PHE A 21 -9.32 8.33 3.33
N ASP A 22 -10.28 8.77 2.51
CA ASP A 22 -10.11 8.88 1.06
C ASP A 22 -9.00 9.86 0.71
N TRP A 23 -8.95 11.04 1.36
CA TRP A 23 -7.90 12.02 1.12
C TRP A 23 -6.50 11.49 1.47
N LEU A 24 -6.35 10.71 2.55
CA LEU A 24 -5.07 10.09 2.93
C LEU A 24 -4.69 8.92 2.02
N THR A 25 -5.68 8.15 1.56
CA THR A 25 -5.48 6.90 0.81
C THR A 25 -5.31 7.15 -0.68
N PHE A 26 -6.15 8.00 -1.27
CA PHE A 26 -6.12 8.27 -2.72
C PHE A 26 -5.41 9.58 -3.05
N GLY A 27 -5.17 10.43 -2.06
CA GLY A 27 -4.57 11.75 -2.27
C GLY A 27 -5.60 12.84 -2.56
N ASP A 28 -6.86 12.48 -2.79
CA ASP A 28 -7.94 13.43 -3.06
C ASP A 28 -9.30 12.93 -2.57
N VAL A 29 -10.24 13.87 -2.49
CA VAL A 29 -11.64 13.61 -2.13
C VAL A 29 -12.53 14.67 -2.77
N ALA A 30 -13.67 14.24 -3.32
CA ALA A 30 -14.72 15.12 -3.81
C ALA A 30 -15.84 15.20 -2.77
N ILE A 31 -16.22 16.41 -2.36
CA ILE A 31 -17.34 16.64 -1.44
C ILE A 31 -18.47 17.31 -2.22
N LEU A 32 -19.60 16.62 -2.35
CA LEU A 32 -20.80 17.11 -2.99
C LEU A 32 -21.55 18.09 -2.10
N LYS A 33 -21.94 19.24 -2.66
CA LYS A 33 -22.89 20.19 -2.08
C LYS A 33 -24.30 19.78 -2.49
N VAL A 34 -25.07 19.29 -1.53
CA VAL A 34 -26.48 18.97 -1.74
C VAL A 34 -27.28 20.26 -1.65
N ARG A 35 -28.03 20.58 -2.71
CA ARG A 35 -28.84 21.80 -2.80
C ARG A 35 -30.33 21.52 -2.71
N ASN A 36 -31.07 22.47 -2.14
CA ASN A 36 -32.54 22.47 -2.19
C ASN A 36 -33.05 22.99 -3.55
N GLY A 37 -34.37 22.96 -3.76
CA GLY A 37 -34.99 23.47 -5.00
C GLY A 37 -34.84 24.97 -5.24
N TRP A 38 -34.41 25.74 -4.23
CA TRP A 38 -34.10 27.17 -4.32
C TRP A 38 -32.61 27.45 -4.58
N GLY A 39 -31.77 26.42 -4.60
CA GLY A 39 -30.33 26.52 -4.87
C GLY A 39 -29.44 26.66 -3.63
N ASP A 40 -30.01 26.71 -2.42
CA ASP A 40 -29.23 26.79 -1.19
C ASP A 40 -28.60 25.45 -0.84
N VAL A 41 -27.36 25.47 -0.34
CA VAL A 41 -26.66 24.28 0.12
C VAL A 41 -27.21 23.85 1.48
N ILE A 42 -27.79 22.65 1.55
CA ILE A 42 -28.43 22.12 2.76
C ILE A 42 -27.61 21.03 3.45
N ALA A 43 -26.70 20.37 2.73
CA ALA A 43 -25.82 19.34 3.29
C ALA A 43 -24.56 19.17 2.43
N LEU A 44 -23.55 18.54 3.03
CA LEU A 44 -22.36 18.07 2.32
C LEU A 44 -22.34 16.54 2.33
N TYR A 45 -21.78 15.94 1.28
CA TYR A 45 -21.64 14.49 1.18
C TYR A 45 -20.31 14.12 0.54
N PRO A 46 -19.46 13.28 1.17
CA PRO A 46 -18.20 12.86 0.58
C PRO A 46 -18.47 11.78 -0.48
N LEU A 47 -18.04 12.03 -1.71
CA LEU A 47 -18.09 11.05 -2.78
C LEU A 47 -16.89 10.11 -2.66
N PRO A 48 -17.07 8.80 -2.95
CA PRO A 48 -15.98 7.83 -2.88
C PRO A 48 -14.92 8.17 -3.93
N ALA A 49 -13.70 8.48 -3.47
CA ALA A 49 -12.62 8.91 -4.36
C ALA A 49 -12.26 7.83 -5.39
N LEU A 50 -12.30 6.55 -4.99
CA LEU A 50 -12.02 5.41 -5.87
C LEU A 50 -12.85 5.38 -7.16
N TYR A 51 -14.13 5.77 -7.08
CA TYR A 51 -15.08 5.72 -8.19
C TYR A 51 -15.31 7.07 -8.86
N THR A 52 -14.83 8.16 -8.25
CA THR A 52 -15.02 9.52 -8.77
C THR A 52 -13.96 9.83 -9.82
N ARG A 53 -14.36 10.37 -10.95
CA ARG A 53 -13.47 10.78 -12.05
C ARG A 53 -13.78 12.19 -12.50
N GLN A 54 -12.75 12.98 -12.75
CA GLN A 54 -12.88 14.28 -13.38
C GLN A 54 -12.80 14.14 -14.92
N ARG A 55 -13.78 14.69 -15.63
CA ARG A 55 -13.78 14.80 -17.09
C ARG A 55 -12.92 15.99 -17.52
N LYS A 56 -12.49 15.99 -18.79
CA LYS A 56 -11.76 17.12 -19.39
C LYS A 56 -12.57 18.44 -19.39
N THR A 57 -13.90 18.33 -19.35
CA THR A 57 -14.84 19.45 -19.23
C THR A 57 -14.89 20.05 -17.82
N GLY A 58 -14.25 19.41 -16.83
CA GLY A 58 -14.26 19.83 -15.42
C GLY A 58 -15.34 19.16 -14.57
N GLU A 59 -16.31 18.50 -15.20
CA GLU A 59 -17.38 17.76 -14.52
C GLU A 59 -16.83 16.53 -13.78
N PHE A 60 -17.49 16.17 -12.68
CA PHE A 60 -17.17 14.97 -11.91
C PHE A 60 -18.17 13.88 -12.22
N VAL A 61 -17.71 12.64 -12.34
CA VAL A 61 -18.56 11.48 -12.60
C VAL A 61 -18.25 10.40 -11.61
N VAL A 62 -19.29 9.87 -10.98
CA VAL A 62 -19.18 8.70 -10.10
C VAL A 62 -19.52 7.46 -10.90
N LEU A 63 -18.53 6.60 -11.08
CA LEU A 63 -18.64 5.33 -11.80
C LEU A 63 -18.81 4.19 -10.79
N GLN A 64 -20.00 4.08 -10.22
CA GLN A 64 -20.41 2.91 -9.43
C GLN A 64 -21.26 1.99 -10.31
N GLN A 65 -21.50 0.73 -9.90
CA GLN A 65 -22.32 -0.20 -10.70
C GLN A 65 -23.69 0.42 -11.01
N GLY A 66 -23.93 0.76 -12.28
CA GLY A 66 -25.14 1.44 -12.73
C GLY A 66 -24.86 2.57 -13.74
N GLU A 67 -25.84 3.44 -13.93
CA GLU A 67 -25.71 4.62 -14.78
C GLU A 67 -24.75 5.64 -14.15
N PRO A 68 -23.81 6.22 -14.92
CA PRO A 68 -22.89 7.23 -14.42
C PRO A 68 -23.64 8.47 -13.93
N VAL A 69 -23.44 8.82 -12.67
CA VAL A 69 -23.98 10.08 -12.13
C VAL A 69 -22.97 11.19 -12.38
N ILE A 70 -23.41 12.25 -13.06
CA ILE A 70 -22.59 13.41 -13.42
C ILE A 70 -22.93 14.56 -12.49
N TYR A 71 -21.91 15.16 -11.90
CA TYR A 71 -21.99 16.34 -11.06
C TYR A 71 -21.23 17.50 -11.70
N PRO A 72 -21.83 18.68 -11.76
CA PRO A 72 -21.17 19.85 -12.32
C PRO A 72 -20.12 20.39 -11.32
N PRO A 73 -19.06 21.06 -11.81
CA PRO A 73 -17.94 21.49 -10.97
C PRO A 73 -18.36 22.46 -9.86
N GLU A 74 -19.40 23.27 -10.08
CA GLU A 74 -19.93 24.19 -9.08
C GLU A 74 -20.60 23.51 -7.89
N ASP A 75 -20.89 22.21 -7.96
CA ASP A 75 -21.48 21.44 -6.87
C ASP A 75 -20.47 20.57 -6.12
N ILE A 76 -19.24 20.50 -6.60
CA ILE A 76 -18.18 19.72 -5.98
C ILE A 76 -17.14 20.63 -5.33
N ILE A 77 -16.80 20.34 -4.08
CA ILE A 77 -15.60 20.83 -3.42
C ILE A 77 -14.56 19.72 -3.58
N PHE A 78 -13.56 19.93 -4.45
CA PHE A 78 -12.52 18.94 -4.70
C PHE A 78 -11.26 19.30 -3.93
N LEU A 79 -10.90 18.45 -2.96
CA LEU A 79 -9.69 18.59 -2.14
C LEU A 79 -8.67 17.59 -2.62
N ARG A 80 -7.45 18.05 -2.94
CA ARG A 80 -6.36 17.21 -3.43
C ARG A 80 -5.03 17.58 -2.80
N GLN A 81 -4.19 16.58 -2.56
CA GLN A 81 -2.79 16.75 -2.25
C GLN A 81 -2.05 17.30 -3.48
N TYR A 82 -0.92 17.96 -3.25
CA TYR A 82 -0.13 18.54 -4.33
C TYR A 82 0.58 17.43 -5.11
N ASP A 83 0.34 17.36 -6.41
CA ASP A 83 1.08 16.52 -7.34
C ASP A 83 1.94 17.42 -8.26
N PRO A 84 3.28 17.27 -8.29
CA PRO A 84 4.13 18.06 -9.17
C PRO A 84 4.00 17.67 -10.66
N GLN A 85 3.50 16.48 -10.97
CA GLN A 85 3.41 15.97 -12.35
C GLN A 85 2.10 16.35 -13.05
N GLN A 86 1.01 16.48 -12.29
CA GLN A 86 -0.32 16.77 -12.83
C GLN A 86 -1.13 17.69 -11.92
N ALA A 87 -2.06 18.44 -12.51
CA ALA A 87 -2.95 19.34 -11.77
C ALA A 87 -4.35 18.74 -11.53
N ILE A 88 -4.60 17.49 -11.97
CA ILE A 88 -5.94 16.90 -12.01
C ILE A 88 -6.25 16.14 -10.72
N TYR A 89 -5.39 15.20 -10.31
CA TYR A 89 -5.58 14.39 -9.10
C TYR A 89 -4.54 14.69 -8.03
N GLY A 90 -4.78 14.18 -6.82
CA GLY A 90 -3.81 14.23 -5.73
C GLY A 90 -2.80 13.09 -5.78
N LEU A 91 -1.60 13.32 -5.23
CA LEU A 91 -0.60 12.29 -5.00
C LEU A 91 -0.52 12.02 -3.49
N PRO A 92 -0.83 10.81 -2.99
CA PRO A 92 -0.78 10.53 -1.57
C PRO A 92 0.66 10.38 -1.05
N ASP A 93 0.94 10.97 0.11
CA ASP A 93 2.27 11.02 0.74
C ASP A 93 2.91 9.65 1.02
N TYR A 94 2.10 8.62 1.30
CA TYR A 94 2.61 7.31 1.72
C TYR A 94 3.30 6.52 0.59
N ILE A 95 3.21 6.97 -0.67
CA ILE A 95 3.85 6.30 -1.80
C ILE A 95 5.35 6.14 -1.56
N SER A 96 5.99 7.16 -0.97
CA SER A 96 7.40 7.11 -0.58
C SER A 96 7.70 6.02 0.46
N GLY A 97 6.72 5.71 1.32
CA GLY A 97 6.80 4.68 2.36
C GLY A 97 6.61 3.25 1.85
N ILE A 98 6.10 3.04 0.63
CA ILE A 98 5.81 1.70 0.09
C ILE A 98 7.07 0.84 0.06
N HIS A 99 8.20 1.40 -0.37
CA HIS A 99 9.48 0.68 -0.36
C HIS A 99 9.90 0.26 1.05
N SER A 100 9.68 1.10 2.05
CA SER A 100 9.98 0.77 3.45
C SER A 100 9.08 -0.36 3.96
N ALA A 101 7.79 -0.34 3.60
CA ALA A 101 6.85 -1.40 3.94
C ALA A 101 7.22 -2.74 3.26
N MET A 102 7.59 -2.70 1.99
CA MET A 102 8.05 -3.88 1.24
C MET A 102 9.31 -4.49 1.85
N LEU A 103 10.32 -3.66 2.14
CA LEU A 103 11.56 -4.10 2.80
C LEU A 103 11.29 -4.75 4.17
N ASN A 104 10.35 -4.20 4.94
CA ASN A 104 9.94 -4.79 6.22
C ASN A 104 9.27 -6.17 6.04
N GLY A 105 8.42 -6.30 5.01
CA GLY A 105 7.81 -7.57 4.62
C GLY A 105 8.84 -8.61 4.22
N GLU A 106 9.78 -8.23 3.36
CA GLU A 106 10.89 -9.09 2.92
C GLU A 106 11.80 -9.52 4.08
N ALA A 107 12.13 -8.62 5.00
CA ALA A 107 12.90 -8.96 6.20
C ALA A 107 12.18 -9.97 7.11
N THR A 108 10.85 -9.92 7.14
CA THR A 108 10.03 -10.90 7.88
C THR A 108 10.01 -12.26 7.19
N ILE A 109 9.86 -12.28 5.86
CA ILE A 109 9.97 -13.50 5.06
C ILE A 109 11.36 -14.13 5.19
N PHE A 110 12.41 -13.31 5.15
CA PHE A 110 13.80 -13.74 5.35
C PHE A 110 13.96 -14.44 6.71
N ARG A 111 13.52 -13.80 7.81
CA ARG A 111 13.56 -14.41 9.14
C ARG A 111 12.77 -15.73 9.20
N ARG A 112 11.57 -15.78 8.62
CA ARG A 112 10.77 -17.01 8.57
C ARG A 112 11.49 -18.13 7.83
N ARG A 113 12.06 -17.85 6.65
CA ARG A 113 12.83 -18.83 5.86
C ARG A 113 14.12 -19.25 6.55
N TYR A 114 14.81 -18.31 7.20
CA TYR A 114 16.03 -18.56 7.95
C TYR A 114 15.83 -19.61 9.07
N TYR A 115 14.75 -19.47 9.85
CA TYR A 115 14.43 -20.45 10.90
C TYR A 115 13.81 -21.74 10.35
N HIS A 116 12.92 -21.64 9.36
CA HIS A 116 12.25 -22.81 8.79
C HIS A 116 13.18 -23.74 8.01
N ASN A 117 14.13 -23.18 7.25
CA ASN A 117 15.01 -23.95 6.37
C ASN A 117 16.33 -24.33 7.04
N GLY A 118 16.48 -24.12 8.36
CA GLY A 118 17.74 -24.45 9.03
C GLY A 118 18.93 -23.58 8.59
N GLY A 119 18.69 -22.45 7.90
CA GLY A 119 19.74 -21.55 7.40
C GLY A 119 20.53 -20.83 8.50
N HIS A 120 20.21 -21.09 9.77
CA HIS A 120 21.01 -20.70 10.92
C HIS A 120 22.27 -21.55 11.10
N THR A 121 22.35 -22.72 10.45
CA THR A 121 23.55 -23.56 10.39
C THR A 121 24.42 -23.13 9.21
N GLY A 122 24.84 -21.86 9.21
CA GLY A 122 25.89 -21.37 8.31
C GLY A 122 27.26 -21.65 8.94
N GLY A 123 27.98 -22.66 8.47
CA GLY A 123 29.35 -22.95 8.89
C GLY A 123 30.28 -23.10 7.69
N MET A 124 31.49 -22.55 7.76
CA MET A 124 32.56 -22.81 6.80
C MET A 124 33.43 -23.93 7.36
N ILE A 125 33.35 -25.13 6.79
CA ILE A 125 34.19 -26.26 7.18
C ILE A 125 35.45 -26.21 6.32
N TYR A 126 36.56 -25.83 6.93
CA TYR A 126 37.88 -25.94 6.33
C TYR A 126 38.56 -27.20 6.88
N CYS A 127 38.74 -28.20 6.04
CA CYS A 127 39.51 -29.41 6.36
C CYS A 127 40.75 -29.45 5.48
N ASN A 128 41.92 -29.61 6.11
CA ASN A 128 43.21 -29.76 5.45
C ASN A 128 43.93 -30.95 6.10
N ASP A 129 43.31 -32.14 5.97
CA ASP A 129 43.91 -33.39 6.40
C ASP A 129 44.44 -34.13 5.16
N PRO A 130 45.78 -34.32 5.04
CA PRO A 130 46.37 -35.03 3.90
C PRO A 130 46.05 -36.53 3.86
N ASN A 131 45.40 -37.10 4.88
CA ASN A 131 44.94 -38.50 4.92
C ASN A 131 43.43 -38.66 4.68
N MET A 132 42.72 -37.62 4.27
CA MET A 132 41.30 -37.73 3.91
C MET A 132 41.13 -38.56 2.64
N THR A 133 40.29 -39.60 2.68
CA THR A 133 39.92 -40.38 1.50
C THR A 133 38.71 -39.75 0.81
N ASP A 134 38.62 -39.89 -0.52
CA ASP A 134 37.52 -39.38 -1.35
C ASP A 134 36.13 -39.80 -0.83
N GLU A 135 36.05 -41.01 -0.26
CA GLU A 135 34.84 -41.59 0.33
C GLU A 135 34.36 -40.82 1.58
N VAL A 136 35.30 -40.34 2.40
CA VAL A 136 34.99 -39.55 3.60
C VAL A 136 34.58 -38.13 3.21
N GLU A 137 35.20 -37.58 2.17
CA GLU A 137 34.80 -36.28 1.60
C GLU A 137 33.36 -36.33 1.07
N GLU A 138 33.00 -37.35 0.27
CA GLU A 138 31.63 -37.56 -0.20
C GLU A 138 30.63 -37.76 0.94
N GLU A 139 30.99 -38.50 2.00
CA GLU A 139 30.12 -38.71 3.15
C GLU A 139 29.86 -37.39 3.91
N ILE A 140 30.89 -36.55 4.06
CA ILE A 140 30.78 -35.23 4.68
C ILE A 140 29.88 -34.31 3.82
N ILE A 141 30.08 -34.30 2.50
CA ILE A 141 29.26 -33.50 1.58
C ILE A 141 27.80 -33.95 1.61
N GLN A 142 27.53 -35.27 1.52
CA GLN A 142 26.16 -35.79 1.58
C GLN A 142 25.47 -35.46 2.89
N LYS A 143 26.15 -35.57 4.04
CA LYS A 143 25.60 -35.19 5.35
C LYS A 143 25.32 -33.69 5.43
N LEU A 144 26.16 -32.85 4.84
CA LEU A 144 25.94 -31.41 4.77
C LEU A 144 24.76 -31.05 3.88
N GLU A 145 24.63 -31.69 2.71
CA GLU A 145 23.49 -31.51 1.80
C GLU A 145 22.17 -31.95 2.41
N GLN A 146 22.16 -33.08 3.13
CA GLN A 146 20.98 -33.56 3.86
C GLN A 146 20.60 -32.66 5.05
N SER A 147 21.57 -31.94 5.62
CA SER A 147 21.34 -30.99 6.72
C SER A 147 20.85 -29.60 6.25
N LYS A 148 21.07 -29.24 4.97
CA LYS A 148 20.60 -27.98 4.38
C LYS A 148 19.10 -28.08 4.12
N GLY A 149 18.29 -27.37 4.89
CA GLY A 149 16.88 -27.19 4.53
C GLY A 149 16.76 -26.41 3.20
N ILE A 150 15.70 -26.73 2.46
CA ILE A 150 15.39 -26.24 1.12
C ILE A 150 15.30 -24.71 1.13
N GLY A 151 16.42 -24.02 0.89
CA GLY A 151 16.46 -22.56 0.77
C GLY A 151 17.78 -21.88 1.13
N THR A 152 18.91 -22.59 1.08
CA THR A 152 20.23 -21.96 1.25
C THR A 152 20.75 -21.43 -0.09
N SER A 153 21.35 -20.24 -0.07
CA SER A 153 22.07 -19.63 -1.19
C SER A 153 23.10 -20.59 -1.79
N ALA A 154 23.25 -20.56 -3.11
CA ALA A 154 24.15 -21.43 -3.87
C ALA A 154 25.58 -21.49 -3.29
N PRO A 155 26.30 -22.61 -3.46
CA PRO A 155 27.69 -22.70 -3.04
C PRO A 155 28.51 -21.62 -3.77
N CYS A 156 29.22 -20.80 -3.01
CA CYS A 156 30.33 -20.02 -3.56
C CYS A 156 31.44 -21.02 -3.87
N LEU A 157 31.68 -21.23 -5.17
CA LEU A 157 32.93 -21.77 -5.70
C LEU A 157 34.07 -20.77 -5.43
#